data_AF-A0A553GME8-F1
#
_entry.id   AF-A0A553GME8-F1
#
_cell.length_a   1.000
_cell.length_b   1.000
_cell.length_c   1.000
_cell.angle_alpha   90.00
_cell.angle_beta   90.00
_cell.angle_gamma   90.00
#
_symmetry.space_group_name_H-M   'P 1'
#
loop_
_entity.id
_entity.type
_entity.pdbx_description
1 polymer ?
#
loop_
_entity_poly.entity_id
_entity_poly.type
_entity_poly.pdbx_seq_one_letter_code
_entity_poly.pdbx_strand_id
1 'polypeptide(L)'
;MDKKQKKILFISGGVLTTGAIVTTVLLVRRRNRRKRDLLPPSGSDTRPANILTTNNNTLPPNFQNWNGGNTYLSNAPRGIRNNNPGNLIYTKIKWNGKLPKEQNKDRRFEMFIAPVYGVRAMIKDLKHDIEKGKNTVPALIEEYAPKFENNTAAYINTVCKDLKVSKTAKLLPTKNTLRLLVLSIARVENGGNYVSNELFDRAYSMI
;
A
#
# COMPACT_ATOMS: atom_id res chain seq x y z
N MET A 1 -60.31 10.52 -21.97
CA MET A 1 -59.40 11.67 -21.89
C MET A 1 -59.40 12.15 -20.44
N ASP A 2 -58.52 11.60 -19.61
CA ASP A 2 -58.30 12.10 -18.24
C ASP A 2 -56.96 11.58 -17.74
N LYS A 3 -56.09 12.51 -17.31
CA LYS A 3 -55.05 12.23 -16.32
C LYS A 3 -54.70 13.54 -15.61
N LYS A 4 -55.42 13.75 -14.52
CA LYS A 4 -55.06 14.68 -13.44
C LYS A 4 -53.66 14.41 -12.88
N GLN A 5 -53.08 15.52 -12.45
CA GLN A 5 -51.78 15.78 -11.85
C GLN A 5 -51.38 14.86 -10.68
N LYS A 6 -50.05 14.75 -10.46
CA LYS A 6 -49.42 14.98 -9.13
C LYS A 6 -47.92 15.27 -9.31
N LYS A 7 -47.51 16.50 -8.98
CA LYS A 7 -46.13 16.85 -8.62
C LYS A 7 -45.84 16.26 -7.24
N ILE A 8 -44.73 15.56 -7.08
CA ILE A 8 -44.07 15.38 -5.79
C ILE A 8 -42.58 15.66 -5.98
N LEU A 9 -42.14 16.73 -5.32
CA LEU A 9 -40.76 17.10 -5.08
C LEU A 9 -40.30 16.34 -3.82
N PHE A 10 -39.15 15.67 -3.87
CA PHE A 10 -38.40 15.32 -2.66
C PHE A 10 -36.96 15.81 -2.80
N ILE A 11 -36.59 16.69 -1.86
CA ILE A 11 -35.24 17.13 -1.55
C ILE A 11 -34.70 16.19 -0.47
N SER A 12 -33.53 15.60 -0.71
CA SER A 12 -32.51 15.21 0.29
C SER A 12 -31.29 14.73 -0.51
N GLY A 13 -30.09 15.30 -0.36
CA GLY A 13 -29.38 15.50 0.90
C GLY A 13 -28.72 14.17 1.27
N GLY A 14 -27.51 13.91 0.76
CA GLY A 14 -26.82 12.65 1.00
C GLY A 14 -25.43 12.59 0.37
N VAL A 15 -24.51 13.40 0.89
CA VAL A 15 -23.07 13.16 0.75
C VAL A 15 -22.78 11.81 1.40
N LEU A 16 -22.58 10.77 0.59
CA LEU A 16 -22.02 9.50 1.07
C LEU A 16 -20.51 9.66 1.16
N THR A 17 -20.08 10.27 2.28
CA THR A 17 -18.79 10.00 2.90
C THR A 17 -18.76 8.52 3.30
N THR A 18 -18.48 7.63 2.36
CA THR A 18 -18.09 6.27 2.70
C THR A 18 -16.66 6.32 3.22
N GLY A 19 -16.58 6.09 4.52
CA GLY A 19 -15.43 6.37 5.35
C GLY A 19 -14.16 5.67 4.88
N ALA A 20 -13.05 6.33 5.21
CA ALA A 20 -11.73 5.75 5.23
C ALA A 20 -11.74 4.48 6.11
N ILE A 21 -11.92 3.31 5.49
CA ILE A 21 -11.56 2.05 6.12
C ILE A 21 -10.05 1.94 5.99
N VAL A 22 -9.39 2.25 7.11
CA VAL A 22 -7.95 2.10 7.33
C VAL A 22 -7.59 0.63 7.16
N THR A 23 -7.15 0.22 5.97
CA THR A 23 -6.63 -1.13 5.76
C THR A 23 -5.17 -1.20 6.25
N THR A 24 -5.00 -1.48 7.54
CA THR A 24 -3.71 -1.95 8.06
C THR A 24 -3.63 -3.46 7.85
N VAL A 25 -3.01 -3.92 6.77
CA VAL A 25 -2.68 -5.35 6.60
C VAL A 25 -1.55 -5.72 7.56
N LEU A 26 -1.86 -6.25 8.74
CA LEU A 26 -1.01 -7.08 9.62
C LEU A 26 -1.20 -8.56 9.22
N LEU A 27 -0.12 -9.34 9.01
CA LEU A 27 0.34 -10.39 9.93
C LEU A 27 1.65 -11.03 9.42
N VAL A 28 2.69 -11.18 10.26
CA VAL A 28 3.10 -12.37 11.05
C VAL A 28 3.49 -13.61 10.23
N ARG A 29 4.81 -13.83 10.17
CA ARG A 29 5.43 -15.13 9.84
C ARG A 29 5.91 -15.77 11.16
N ARG A 30 5.32 -16.91 11.57
CA ARG A 30 5.81 -17.82 12.64
C ARG A 30 7.22 -18.33 12.24
N ARG A 31 8.20 -18.65 13.11
CA ARG A 31 8.23 -19.08 14.52
C ARG A 31 9.69 -18.89 15.02
N ASN A 32 9.91 -18.33 16.20
CA ASN A 32 10.92 -18.82 17.15
C ASN A 32 10.58 -18.31 18.56
N ARG A 33 10.16 -19.25 19.42
CA ARG A 33 10.00 -19.05 20.86
C ARG A 33 11.38 -19.14 21.49
N ARG A 34 11.82 -18.11 22.22
CA ARG A 34 12.48 -18.27 23.53
C ARG A 34 12.13 -17.07 24.43
N LYS A 35 11.77 -17.42 25.67
CA LYS A 35 11.52 -16.64 26.92
C LYS A 35 12.54 -15.52 27.13
N ARG A 36 12.42 -14.53 28.02
CA ARG A 36 11.43 -13.88 28.93
C ARG A 36 12.26 -12.68 29.48
N ASP A 37 11.62 -11.62 29.99
CA ASP A 37 11.91 -10.99 31.31
C ASP A 37 11.58 -9.48 31.40
N LEU A 38 10.71 -9.20 32.38
CA LEU A 38 10.61 -8.02 33.26
C LEU A 38 10.15 -6.66 32.68
N LEU A 39 8.90 -6.31 33.02
CA LEU A 39 8.32 -4.95 32.97
C LEU A 39 8.65 -4.19 34.27
N PRO A 40 9.02 -2.89 34.21
CA PRO A 40 8.84 -1.95 35.32
C PRO A 40 7.59 -1.05 35.13
N PRO A 41 7.18 -0.29 36.17
CA PRO A 41 5.77 -0.01 36.42
C PRO A 41 5.22 1.33 35.86
N SER A 42 3.89 1.33 35.75
CA SER A 42 2.91 2.42 35.73
C SER A 42 3.40 3.87 35.89
N GLY A 43 3.15 4.67 34.86
CA GLY A 43 3.02 6.13 34.94
C GLY A 43 1.86 6.58 34.06
N SER A 44 0.88 7.24 34.67
CA SER A 44 -0.32 7.79 34.04
C SER A 44 0.01 9.00 33.17
N ASP A 45 -0.29 8.94 31.88
CA ASP A 45 -0.47 10.14 31.06
C ASP A 45 -1.52 9.87 29.96
N THR A 46 -2.75 10.33 30.20
CA THR A 46 -3.88 10.27 29.28
C THR A 46 -3.73 11.35 28.21
N ARG A 47 -2.86 11.10 27.23
CA ARG A 47 -2.83 11.83 25.94
C ARG A 47 -2.73 10.78 24.83
N PRO A 48 -3.47 10.89 23.71
CA PRO A 48 -3.32 9.95 22.61
C PRO A 48 -1.89 10.06 22.08
N ALA A 49 -1.08 9.03 22.32
CA ALA A 49 0.27 8.94 21.83
C ALA A 49 0.26 8.97 20.29
N ASN A 50 0.59 10.13 19.72
CA ASN A 50 1.02 10.25 18.34
C ASN A 50 2.29 9.41 18.22
N ILE A 51 2.20 8.21 17.64
CA ILE A 51 3.31 7.26 17.55
C ILE A 51 4.36 7.81 16.58
N LEU A 52 5.23 8.66 17.11
CA LEU A 52 6.51 9.11 16.56
C LEU A 52 7.52 8.99 17.71
N THR A 53 7.94 7.77 18.01
CA THR A 53 9.02 7.53 18.97
C THR A 53 10.09 6.65 18.35
N THR A 54 11.09 7.28 17.71
CA THR A 54 12.51 6.94 17.84
C THR A 54 13.37 8.17 17.49
N ASN A 55 14.53 8.25 18.12
CA ASN A 55 15.36 9.44 18.32
C ASN A 55 16.13 9.85 17.05
N ASN A 56 15.48 10.68 16.24
CA ASN A 56 15.97 11.74 15.33
C ASN A 56 14.99 11.82 14.16
N ASN A 57 13.99 12.69 14.31
CA ASN A 57 12.79 12.72 13.50
C ASN A 57 13.00 13.35 12.10
N THR A 58 14.24 13.44 11.63
CA THR A 58 14.61 14.13 10.39
C THR A 58 14.71 13.14 9.24
N LEU A 59 14.09 13.45 8.11
CA LEU A 59 14.25 12.67 6.88
C LEU A 59 15.69 12.84 6.37
N PRO A 60 16.27 11.85 5.68
CA PRO A 60 17.61 12.01 5.13
C PRO A 60 17.62 13.15 4.10
N PRO A 61 18.76 13.85 3.91
CA PRO A 61 18.83 15.03 3.03
C PRO A 61 18.40 14.75 1.58
N ASN A 62 18.57 13.52 1.10
CA ASN A 62 18.20 13.08 -0.23
C ASN A 62 16.78 12.48 -0.31
N PHE A 63 15.98 12.58 0.75
CA PHE A 63 14.59 12.17 0.72
C PHE A 63 13.79 13.10 -0.19
N GLN A 64 13.02 12.51 -1.10
CA GLN A 64 12.09 13.17 -1.98
C GLN A 64 10.71 12.54 -1.78
N ASN A 65 9.70 13.35 -1.49
CA ASN A 65 8.32 12.92 -1.40
C ASN A 65 7.64 12.93 -2.78
N TRP A 66 6.36 12.58 -2.81
CA TRP A 66 5.55 12.48 -4.04
C TRP A 66 5.33 13.81 -4.76
N ASN A 67 5.54 14.94 -4.08
CA ASN A 67 5.45 16.29 -4.65
C ASN A 67 6.83 16.86 -5.02
N GLY A 68 7.90 16.05 -4.92
CA GLY A 68 9.26 16.47 -5.21
C GLY A 68 9.98 17.22 -4.08
N GLY A 69 9.31 17.47 -2.95
CA GLY A 69 9.91 18.12 -1.77
C GLY A 69 10.61 17.14 -0.82
N ASN A 70 11.26 17.64 0.22
CA ASN A 70 12.01 16.84 1.20
C ASN A 70 11.30 16.63 2.54
N THR A 71 10.02 17.03 2.63
CA THR A 71 9.22 16.95 3.84
C THR A 71 8.35 15.69 3.89
N TYR A 72 7.92 15.33 5.09
CA TYR A 72 6.98 14.22 5.27
C TYR A 72 5.55 14.65 4.95
N LEU A 73 4.82 13.86 4.16
CA LEU A 73 3.42 14.14 3.83
C LEU A 73 2.49 13.62 4.93
N SER A 74 2.48 14.26 6.10
CA SER A 74 1.81 13.77 7.33
C SER A 74 0.35 13.31 7.12
N ASN A 75 -0.40 13.99 6.25
CA ASN A 75 -1.80 13.73 5.93
C ASN A 75 -2.01 12.66 4.85
N ALA A 76 -0.95 12.15 4.22
CA ALA A 76 -1.04 11.11 3.21
C ALA A 76 -1.14 9.70 3.83
N PRO A 77 -1.67 8.70 3.11
CA PRO A 77 -1.65 7.30 3.52
C PRO A 77 -0.23 6.81 3.82
N ARG A 78 -0.08 5.85 4.74
CA ARG A 78 1.23 5.33 5.19
C ARG A 78 2.17 4.95 4.03
N GLY A 79 1.68 4.22 3.03
CA GLY A 79 2.50 3.81 1.88
C GLY A 79 3.06 5.02 1.12
N ILE A 80 2.26 6.08 0.96
CA ILE A 80 2.69 7.33 0.33
C ILE A 80 3.72 8.05 1.19
N ARG A 81 3.50 8.18 2.50
CA ARG A 81 4.49 8.80 3.39
C ARG A 81 5.84 8.08 3.38
N ASN A 82 5.81 6.76 3.24
CA ASN A 82 6.98 5.91 3.21
C ASN A 82 7.65 5.81 1.82
N ASN A 83 7.10 6.46 0.78
CA ASN A 83 7.47 6.22 -0.62
C ASN A 83 7.40 4.72 -1.00
N ASN A 84 6.49 3.98 -0.39
CA ASN A 84 6.29 2.54 -0.51
C ASN A 84 4.82 2.26 -0.85
N PRO A 85 4.39 2.49 -2.11
CA PRO A 85 2.98 2.39 -2.50
C PRO A 85 2.44 0.96 -2.40
N GLY A 86 3.31 -0.04 -2.42
CA GLY A 86 2.95 -1.45 -2.26
C GLY A 86 2.86 -1.92 -0.81
N ASN A 87 3.15 -1.09 0.19
CA ASN A 87 3.27 -1.54 1.59
C ASN A 87 4.24 -2.74 1.75
N LEU A 88 5.36 -2.75 1.02
CA LEU A 88 6.40 -3.78 1.18
C LEU A 88 6.95 -3.78 2.60
N ILE A 89 7.03 -4.94 3.23
CA ILE A 89 7.51 -5.10 4.60
C ILE A 89 9.02 -4.93 4.64
N TYR A 90 9.54 -4.33 5.71
CA TYR A 90 10.97 -4.21 5.94
C TYR A 90 11.62 -5.59 6.05
N THR A 91 12.54 -5.90 5.13
CA THR A 91 13.29 -7.17 5.12
C THR A 91 14.80 -6.93 5.05
N LYS A 92 15.60 -7.99 4.83
CA LYS A 92 17.03 -7.88 4.53
C LYS A 92 17.32 -7.64 3.03
N ILE A 93 16.29 -7.61 2.18
CA ILE A 93 16.46 -7.35 0.75
C ILE A 93 17.03 -5.94 0.57
N LYS A 94 18.09 -5.84 -0.23
CA LYS A 94 18.81 -4.59 -0.53
C LYS A 94 18.17 -3.91 -1.74
N TRP A 95 16.97 -3.36 -1.56
CA TRP A 95 16.32 -2.58 -2.62
C TRP A 95 17.11 -1.30 -2.90
N ASN A 96 17.23 -0.90 -4.17
CA ASN A 96 17.79 0.40 -4.52
C ASN A 96 16.91 1.50 -3.92
N GLY A 97 17.55 2.49 -3.29
CA GLY A 97 16.85 3.62 -2.66
C GLY A 97 16.11 3.28 -1.36
N LYS A 98 16.24 2.06 -0.81
CA LYS A 98 15.72 1.73 0.52
C LYS A 98 16.48 2.50 1.60
N LEU A 99 15.75 3.00 2.58
CA LEU A 99 16.33 3.60 3.78
C LEU A 99 16.91 2.53 4.72
N PRO A 100 18.11 2.77 5.28
CA PRO A 100 18.65 1.91 6.32
C PRO A 100 17.78 1.98 7.59
N LYS A 101 17.90 0.98 8.48
CA LYS A 101 16.97 0.82 9.61
C LYS A 101 16.97 2.03 10.53
N GLU A 102 18.13 2.67 10.68
CA GLU A 102 18.38 3.83 11.53
C GLU A 102 17.69 5.10 11.00
N GLN A 103 17.37 5.15 9.71
CA GLN A 103 16.68 6.27 9.05
C GLN A 103 15.21 5.93 8.70
N ASN A 104 14.81 4.66 8.83
CA ASN A 104 13.46 4.21 8.55
C ASN A 104 12.55 4.49 9.76
N LYS A 105 11.64 5.46 9.58
CA LYS A 105 10.64 5.87 10.59
C LYS A 105 9.50 4.88 10.76
N ASP A 106 9.31 3.97 9.81
CA ASP A 106 8.32 2.92 9.91
C ASP A 106 8.90 1.70 10.63
N ARG A 107 8.20 1.24 11.66
CA ARG A 107 8.64 0.08 12.44
C ARG A 107 8.59 -1.21 11.65
N ARG A 108 7.73 -1.29 10.63
CA ARG A 108 7.37 -2.53 9.94
C ARG A 108 7.63 -2.48 8.43
N PHE A 109 7.38 -1.37 7.77
CA PHE A 109 7.41 -1.29 6.31
C PHE A 109 8.74 -0.71 5.81
N GLU A 110 9.07 -1.02 4.56
CA GLU A 110 10.16 -0.33 3.86
C GLU A 110 9.82 1.15 3.72
N MET A 111 10.85 1.99 3.84
CA MET A 111 10.82 3.37 3.38
C MET A 111 11.83 3.53 2.26
N PHE A 112 11.50 4.35 1.26
CA PHE A 112 12.39 4.64 0.15
C PHE A 112 12.73 6.13 0.09
N ILE A 113 13.93 6.45 -0.40
CA ILE A 113 14.40 7.84 -0.58
C ILE A 113 13.51 8.61 -1.56
N ALA A 114 12.85 7.96 -2.52
CA ALA A 114 11.94 8.60 -3.46
C ALA A 114 10.87 7.62 -3.98
N PRO A 115 9.69 8.09 -4.44
CA PRO A 115 8.59 7.24 -4.91
C PRO A 115 8.99 6.25 -6.00
N VAL A 116 9.87 6.66 -6.92
CA VAL A 116 10.34 5.84 -8.05
C VAL A 116 10.98 4.53 -7.55
N TYR A 117 11.69 4.57 -6.43
CA TYR A 117 12.34 3.40 -5.84
C TYR A 117 11.35 2.43 -5.20
N GLY A 118 10.30 2.93 -4.56
CA GLY A 118 9.23 2.07 -4.03
C GLY A 118 8.40 1.43 -5.12
N VAL A 119 8.06 2.19 -6.16
CA VAL A 119 7.38 1.63 -7.35
C VAL A 119 8.27 0.58 -8.02
N ARG A 120 9.57 0.83 -8.15
CA ARG A 120 10.53 -0.14 -8.69
C ARG A 120 10.58 -1.42 -7.86
N ALA A 121 10.67 -1.31 -6.54
CA ALA A 121 10.69 -2.47 -5.65
C ALA A 121 9.40 -3.31 -5.82
N MET A 122 8.24 -2.66 -5.89
CA MET A 122 6.95 -3.30 -6.12
C MET A 122 6.90 -4.01 -7.48
N ILE A 123 7.42 -3.41 -8.56
CA ILE A 123 7.50 -4.05 -9.89
C ILE A 123 8.31 -5.35 -9.80
N LYS A 124 9.48 -5.30 -9.15
CA LYS A 124 10.39 -6.46 -9.03
C LYS A 124 9.77 -7.58 -8.20
N ASP A 125 9.09 -7.23 -7.12
CA ASP A 125 8.39 -8.18 -6.25
C ASP A 125 7.29 -8.93 -7.03
N LEU A 126 6.39 -8.19 -7.69
CA LEU A 126 5.31 -8.77 -8.49
C LEU A 126 5.83 -9.61 -9.66
N LYS A 127 6.87 -9.13 -10.36
CA LYS A 127 7.50 -9.87 -11.46
C LYS A 127 8.05 -11.21 -10.98
N HIS A 128 8.79 -11.19 -9.87
CA HIS A 128 9.39 -12.39 -9.28
C HIS A 128 8.35 -13.42 -8.83
N ASP A 129 7.25 -12.97 -8.22
CA ASP A 129 6.19 -13.87 -7.79
C ASP A 129 5.47 -14.54 -8.97
N ILE A 130 5.21 -13.78 -10.04
CA ILE A 130 4.65 -14.32 -11.29
C ILE A 130 5.60 -15.37 -11.87
N GLU A 131 6.90 -15.09 -11.92
CA GLU A 131 7.93 -16.02 -12.42
C GLU A 131 8.06 -17.29 -11.57
N LYS A 132 7.78 -17.20 -10.26
CA LYS A 132 7.69 -18.34 -9.36
C LYS A 132 6.38 -19.12 -9.44
N GLY A 133 5.50 -18.78 -10.38
CA GLY A 133 4.26 -19.50 -10.62
C GLY A 133 3.05 -18.95 -9.86
N LYS A 134 3.16 -17.83 -9.14
CA LYS A 134 2.01 -17.08 -8.60
C LYS A 134 1.38 -16.20 -9.68
N ASN A 135 1.05 -16.83 -10.81
CA ASN A 135 0.70 -16.16 -12.06
C ASN A 135 -0.80 -16.08 -12.31
N THR A 136 -1.62 -16.00 -11.26
CA THR A 136 -3.04 -15.64 -11.36
C THR A 136 -3.30 -14.53 -10.35
N VAL A 137 -4.33 -13.69 -10.59
CA VAL A 137 -4.67 -12.62 -9.66
C VAL A 137 -4.93 -13.15 -8.24
N PRO A 138 -5.73 -14.22 -8.02
CA PRO A 138 -5.91 -14.79 -6.68
C PRO A 138 -4.60 -15.23 -6.03
N ALA A 139 -3.76 -16.01 -6.75
CA ALA A 139 -2.53 -16.54 -6.18
C ALA A 139 -1.53 -15.44 -5.81
N LEU A 140 -1.47 -14.38 -6.62
CA LEU A 140 -0.61 -13.22 -6.39
C LEU A 140 -1.10 -12.41 -5.19
N ILE A 141 -2.40 -12.08 -5.14
CA ILE A 141 -2.97 -11.25 -4.06
C ILE A 141 -3.02 -12.00 -2.72
N GLU A 142 -3.26 -13.31 -2.71
CA GLU A 142 -3.23 -14.10 -1.48
C GLU A 142 -1.82 -14.22 -0.89
N GLU A 143 -0.77 -14.21 -1.71
CA GLU A 143 0.62 -14.11 -1.24
C GLU A 143 0.95 -12.68 -0.76
N TYR A 144 0.53 -11.68 -1.52
CA TYR A 144 0.83 -10.27 -1.27
C TYR A 144 0.14 -9.73 0.01
N ALA A 145 -1.12 -10.13 0.22
CA ALA A 145 -1.96 -9.71 1.34
C ALA A 145 -2.77 -10.89 1.89
N PRO A 146 -2.13 -11.81 2.65
CA PRO A 146 -2.81 -13.00 3.18
C PRO A 146 -3.96 -12.61 4.10
N LYS A 147 -5.03 -13.43 4.08
CA LYS A 147 -6.32 -13.17 4.73
C LYS A 147 -6.16 -12.81 6.22
N PHE A 148 -6.40 -11.55 6.55
CA PHE A 148 -6.87 -11.16 7.87
C PHE A 148 -7.79 -9.95 7.75
N GLU A 149 -9.04 -10.12 8.21
CA GLU A 149 -10.15 -9.14 8.26
C GLU A 149 -10.53 -8.39 6.97
N ASN A 150 -9.83 -8.60 5.85
CA ASN A 150 -10.16 -7.98 4.56
C ASN A 150 -11.08 -8.85 3.71
N ASN A 151 -11.97 -8.19 2.98
CA ASN A 151 -12.68 -8.77 1.84
C ASN A 151 -11.69 -9.05 0.69
N THR A 152 -10.85 -10.08 0.86
CA THR A 152 -9.84 -10.52 -0.13
C THR A 152 -10.49 -10.79 -1.48
N ALA A 153 -11.76 -11.22 -1.49
CA ALA A 153 -12.55 -11.36 -2.71
C ALA A 153 -12.79 -10.02 -3.42
N ALA A 154 -13.10 -8.94 -2.70
CA ALA A 154 -13.22 -7.60 -3.28
C ALA A 154 -11.90 -7.08 -3.84
N TYR A 155 -10.77 -7.36 -3.17
CA TYR A 155 -9.44 -7.02 -3.69
C TYR A 155 -9.18 -7.74 -5.02
N ILE A 156 -9.31 -9.08 -5.02
CA ILE A 156 -9.15 -9.91 -6.23
C ILE A 156 -10.08 -9.42 -7.35
N ASN A 157 -11.35 -9.15 -7.05
CA ASN A 157 -12.31 -8.66 -8.03
C ASN A 157 -11.90 -7.30 -8.62
N THR A 158 -11.40 -6.38 -7.79
CA THR A 158 -10.91 -5.07 -8.23
C THR A 158 -9.74 -5.23 -9.19
N VAL A 159 -8.74 -6.03 -8.83
CA VAL A 159 -7.54 -6.26 -9.65
C VAL A 159 -7.92 -6.97 -10.96
N CYS A 160 -8.77 -8.01 -10.91
CA CYS A 160 -9.28 -8.66 -12.12
C CYS A 160 -10.00 -7.67 -13.07
N LYS A 161 -10.83 -6.77 -12.51
CA LYS A 161 -11.55 -5.75 -13.28
C LYS A 161 -10.58 -4.78 -13.96
N ASP A 162 -9.58 -4.30 -13.23
CA ASP A 162 -8.58 -3.35 -13.77
C ASP A 162 -7.73 -3.99 -14.88
N LEU A 163 -7.34 -5.25 -14.69
CA LEU A 163 -6.55 -6.01 -15.66
C LEU A 163 -7.38 -6.53 -16.85
N LYS A 164 -8.71 -6.52 -16.72
CA LYS A 164 -9.65 -7.14 -17.67
C LYS A 164 -9.38 -8.64 -17.89
N VAL A 165 -9.16 -9.36 -16.80
CA VAL A 165 -8.85 -10.81 -16.81
C VAL A 165 -9.78 -11.57 -15.87
N SER A 166 -10.00 -12.86 -16.15
CA SER A 166 -10.67 -13.75 -15.22
C SER A 166 -9.74 -14.15 -14.07
N LYS A 167 -10.32 -14.70 -12.98
CA LYS A 167 -9.55 -15.19 -11.82
C LYS A 167 -8.62 -16.37 -12.17
N THR A 168 -8.91 -17.09 -13.25
CA THR A 168 -8.13 -18.26 -13.71
C THR A 168 -7.12 -17.91 -14.79
N ALA A 169 -7.18 -16.69 -15.36
CA ALA A 169 -6.27 -16.26 -16.40
C ALA A 169 -4.82 -16.25 -15.90
N LYS A 170 -3.93 -16.81 -16.73
CA LYS A 170 -2.50 -16.82 -16.47
C LYS A 170 -1.89 -15.49 -16.88
N LEU A 171 -1.22 -14.85 -15.93
CA LEU A 171 -0.51 -13.58 -16.10
C LEU A 171 0.91 -13.85 -16.61
N LEU A 172 1.32 -13.11 -17.64
CA LEU A 172 2.72 -12.99 -18.03
C LEU A 172 3.26 -11.65 -17.49
N PRO A 173 4.51 -11.59 -16.99
CA PRO A 173 5.09 -10.39 -16.39
C PRO A 173 5.54 -9.37 -17.46
N THR A 174 4.67 -9.08 -18.43
CA THR A 174 4.90 -8.05 -19.44
C THR A 174 4.87 -6.67 -18.78
N LYS A 175 5.51 -5.67 -19.42
CA LYS A 175 5.46 -4.28 -18.96
C LYS A 175 4.02 -3.81 -18.72
N ASN A 176 3.10 -4.13 -19.62
CA ASN A 176 1.69 -3.74 -19.49
C ASN A 176 0.99 -4.44 -18.31
N THR A 177 1.20 -5.75 -18.13
CA THR A 177 0.62 -6.49 -17.00
C THR A 177 1.11 -5.92 -15.67
N LEU A 178 2.43 -5.72 -15.55
CA LEU A 178 3.04 -5.18 -14.33
C LEU A 178 2.55 -3.75 -14.04
N ARG A 179 2.36 -2.92 -15.06
CA ARG A 179 1.79 -1.59 -14.91
C ARG A 179 0.38 -1.64 -14.33
N LEU A 180 -0.50 -2.45 -14.93
CA LEU A 180 -1.88 -2.58 -14.45
C LEU A 180 -1.93 -3.12 -13.02
N LEU A 181 -1.08 -4.10 -12.67
CA LEU A 181 -0.96 -4.62 -11.31
C LEU A 181 -0.50 -3.54 -10.32
N VAL A 182 0.60 -2.85 -10.61
CA VAL A 182 1.14 -1.80 -9.74
C VAL A 182 0.12 -0.71 -9.49
N LEU A 183 -0.52 -0.19 -10.54
CA LEU A 183 -1.52 0.87 -10.42
C LEU A 183 -2.74 0.40 -9.61
N SER A 184 -3.23 -0.81 -9.86
CA SER A 184 -4.39 -1.39 -9.16
C SER A 184 -4.11 -1.65 -7.68
N ILE A 185 -3.02 -2.37 -7.37
CA ILE A 185 -2.61 -2.72 -6.01
C ILE A 185 -2.29 -1.46 -5.22
N ALA A 186 -1.47 -0.53 -5.75
CA ALA A 186 -1.16 0.72 -5.06
C ALA A 186 -2.40 1.55 -4.74
N ARG A 187 -3.41 1.54 -5.63
CA ARG A 187 -4.68 2.23 -5.40
C ARG A 187 -5.48 1.60 -4.26
N VAL A 188 -5.58 0.27 -4.24
CA VAL A 188 -6.26 -0.45 -3.15
C VAL A 188 -5.52 -0.21 -1.82
N GLU A 189 -4.19 -0.31 -1.80
CA GLU A 189 -3.36 -0.17 -0.59
C GLU A 189 -3.39 1.24 0.02
N ASN A 190 -3.58 2.28 -0.79
CA ASN A 190 -3.49 3.68 -0.35
C ASN A 190 -4.82 4.44 -0.46
N GLY A 191 -5.89 3.79 -0.92
CA GLY A 191 -7.21 4.41 -1.07
C GLY A 191 -7.26 5.55 -2.10
N GLY A 192 -6.36 5.57 -3.08
CA GLY A 192 -6.28 6.66 -4.07
C GLY A 192 -5.28 6.42 -5.20
N ASN A 193 -5.39 7.20 -6.27
CA ASN A 193 -4.50 7.12 -7.44
C ASN A 193 -3.25 7.98 -7.21
N TYR A 194 -2.14 7.36 -6.80
CA TYR A 194 -0.87 8.06 -6.57
C TYR A 194 0.22 7.72 -7.59
N VAL A 195 0.21 6.50 -8.14
CA VAL A 195 1.20 6.05 -9.12
C VAL A 195 0.71 6.41 -10.53
N SER A 196 1.39 7.34 -11.19
CA SER A 196 1.14 7.68 -12.59
C SER A 196 1.82 6.67 -13.54
N ASN A 197 1.36 6.62 -14.80
CA ASN A 197 2.02 5.84 -15.85
C ASN A 197 3.48 6.28 -16.04
N GLU A 198 3.74 7.58 -16.01
CA GLU A 198 5.10 8.14 -16.14
C GLU A 198 6.01 7.72 -14.98
N LEU A 199 5.50 7.74 -13.73
CA LEU A 199 6.27 7.26 -12.58
C LEU A 199 6.55 5.76 -12.70
N PHE A 200 5.56 4.98 -13.14
CA PHE A 200 5.77 3.57 -13.44
C PHE A 200 6.84 3.36 -14.52
N ASP A 201 6.80 4.11 -15.63
CA ASP A 201 7.76 3.97 -16.73
C ASP A 201 9.18 4.29 -16.29
N ARG A 202 9.37 5.36 -15.50
CA ARG A 202 10.66 5.69 -14.88
C ARG A 202 11.15 4.56 -13.98
N ALA A 203 10.30 4.05 -13.09
CA ALA A 203 10.65 2.95 -12.21
C ALA A 203 10.97 1.66 -12.97
N TYR A 204 10.21 1.35 -14.02
CA TYR A 204 10.39 0.18 -14.88
C TYR A 204 11.69 0.26 -15.68
N SER A 205 12.16 1.45 -16.07
CA SER A 205 13.45 1.61 -16.75
C SER A 205 14.67 1.22 -15.90
N MET A 206 14.49 1.01 -14.60
CA MET A 206 15.55 0.71 -13.63
C MET A 206 15.58 -0.75 -13.16
N ILE A 207 14.73 -1.64 -13.70
CA ILE A 207 14.52 -2.99 -13.13
C ILE A 207 15.54 -4.03 -13.56
#